data_AF-A0A933MRH2-F1
#
_entry.id   AF-A0A933MRH2-F1
#
_cell.length_a   1.000
_cell.length_b   1.000
_cell.length_c   1.000
_cell.angle_alpha   90.00
_cell.angle_beta   90.00
_cell.angle_gamma   90.00
#
_symmetry.space_group_name_H-M   'P 1'
#
loop_
_entity.id
_entity.type
_entity.pdbx_description
1 polymer ?
#
loop_
_entity_poly.entity_id
_entity_poly.type
_entity_poly.pdbx_seq_one_letter_code
_entity_poly.pdbx_strand_id
1 'polypeptide(L)' 'MEMDLFSANAVFLVKQIPCRLVYDTDVTETAQDGLDLLRYKRCGLCFDGLTEGHAEKIQSFLDHYVTRPQRPL' A
#
# COMPACT_ATOMS: atom_id res chain seq x y z
N MET A 1 -2.74 -14.46 2.21
CA MET A 1 -3.75 -13.45 1.83
C MET A 1 -3.38 -12.94 0.45
N GLU A 2 -4.34 -12.37 -0.28
CA GLU A 2 -4.09 -11.75 -1.58
C GLU A 2 -4.60 -10.31 -1.56
N MET A 3 -3.94 -9.43 -2.32
CA MET A 3 -4.28 -8.02 -2.44
C MET A 3 -4.22 -7.57 -3.90
N ASP A 4 -5.10 -6.63 -4.23
CA ASP A 4 -5.06 -5.90 -5.50
C ASP A 4 -4.50 -4.49 -5.25
N LEU A 5 -3.49 -4.10 -6.03
CA LEU A 5 -2.90 -2.76 -6.05
C LEU A 5 -3.41 -2.01 -7.28
N PHE A 6 -4.07 -0.88 -7.07
CA PHE A 6 -4.61 -0.05 -8.15
C PHE A 6 -4.31 1.44 -7.92
N SER A 7 -4.13 2.20 -9.00
CA SER A 7 -4.06 3.66 -8.95
C SER A 7 -5.43 4.29 -9.18
N ALA A 8 -5.65 5.51 -8.66
CA ALA A 8 -6.95 6.21 -8.71
C ALA A 8 -7.50 6.41 -10.14
N ASN A 9 -6.64 6.38 -11.15
CA ASN A 9 -7.02 6.52 -12.56
C ASN A 9 -7.05 5.19 -13.32
N ALA A 10 -6.97 4.06 -12.61
CA ALA A 10 -6.94 2.70 -13.16
C ALA A 10 -5.84 2.42 -14.21
N VAL A 11 -4.85 3.33 -14.34
CA VAL A 11 -3.71 3.17 -15.26
C VAL A 11 -2.77 2.07 -14.80
N PHE A 12 -2.82 1.73 -13.51
CA PHE A 12 -2.00 0.71 -12.90
C PHE A 12 -2.86 -0.27 -12.12
N LEU A 13 -2.71 -1.56 -12.40
CA LEU A 13 -3.43 -2.65 -11.75
C LEU A 13 -2.55 -3.90 -11.64
N VAL A 14 -2.29 -4.33 -10.43
CA VAL A 14 -1.67 -5.62 -10.12
C VAL A 14 -2.61 -6.36 -9.19
N LYS A 15 -3.02 -7.55 -9.60
CA LYS A 15 -4.00 -8.34 -8.83
C LYS A 15 -3.36 -9.54 -8.17
N GLN A 16 -4.05 -10.07 -7.17
CA GLN A 16 -3.74 -11.35 -6.55
C GLN A 16 -2.29 -11.42 -6.05
N ILE A 17 -1.79 -10.31 -5.49
CA ILE A 17 -0.43 -10.26 -4.97
C ILE A 17 -0.38 -11.07 -3.67
N PRO A 18 0.37 -12.18 -3.62
CA PRO A 18 0.50 -12.96 -2.41
C PRO A 18 1.18 -12.12 -1.34
N CYS A 19 0.53 -11.99 -0.18
CA CYS A 19 1.08 -11.24 0.93
C CYS A 19 0.66 -11.84 2.28
N ARG A 20 1.46 -11.50 3.30
CA ARG A 20 1.15 -11.71 4.70
C ARG A 20 1.09 -10.37 5.42
N LEU A 21 0.18 -10.30 6.39
CA LEU A 21 0.07 -9.18 7.31
C LEU A 21 1.21 -9.27 8.33
N VAL A 22 1.97 -8.19 8.48
CA VAL A 22 3.07 -8.07 9.46
C VAL A 22 2.60 -7.34 10.71
N TYR A 23 1.80 -6.29 10.53
CA TYR A 23 1.12 -5.60 11.62
C TYR A 23 -0.18 -4.99 11.10
N ASP A 24 -1.13 -4.80 12.00
CA ASP A 24 -2.36 -4.04 11.79
C ASP A 24 -2.61 -3.23 13.06
N THR A 25 -2.61 -1.91 12.93
CA THR A 25 -2.89 -0.99 14.03
C THR A 25 -3.96 -0.02 13.60
N ASP A 26 -4.94 0.18 14.48
CA ASP A 26 -5.85 1.30 14.34
C ASP A 26 -5.05 2.59 14.45
N VAL A 27 -5.33 3.51 13.53
CA VAL A 27 -4.81 4.87 13.60
C VAL A 27 -5.92 5.72 14.18
N THR A 28 -5.79 6.08 15.46
CA THR A 28 -6.54 7.19 16.02
C THR A 28 -5.96 8.48 15.48
N GLU A 29 -6.24 8.80 14.22
CA GLU A 29 -6.10 10.17 13.76
C GLU A 29 -7.13 10.98 14.55
N THR A 30 -6.65 11.92 15.36
CA THR A 30 -7.49 12.97 15.96
C THR A 30 -8.10 13.75 14.81
N ALA A 31 -9.24 13.29 14.31
CA ALA A 31 -9.97 13.93 13.23
C ALA A 31 -10.42 15.30 13.73
N GLN A 32 -9.75 16.35 13.26
CA GLN A 32 -10.27 17.71 13.34
C GLN A 32 -11.31 18.00 12.26
N ASP A 33 -11.58 17.09 11.31
CA ASP A 33 -12.58 17.31 10.27
C ASP A 33 -13.43 16.06 9.98
N GLY A 34 -14.62 16.02 10.59
CA GLY A 34 -15.91 15.76 9.93
C GLY A 34 -16.18 14.46 9.15
N LEU A 35 -15.34 13.43 9.16
CA LEU A 35 -15.56 12.17 8.44
C LEU A 35 -15.43 10.94 9.37
N ASP A 36 -16.33 10.84 10.35
CA ASP A 36 -16.44 9.72 11.31
C ASP A 36 -16.73 8.33 10.69
N LEU A 37 -16.81 8.21 9.37
CA LEU A 37 -17.16 6.96 8.67
C LEU A 37 -15.94 6.18 8.15
N LEU A 38 -14.76 6.78 8.11
CA LEU A 38 -13.54 6.11 7.63
C LEU A 38 -12.64 5.78 8.82
N ARG A 39 -12.66 4.52 9.25
CA ARG A 39 -11.67 4.01 10.20
C ARG A 39 -10.34 3.84 9.48
N TYR A 40 -9.41 4.73 9.75
CA TYR A 40 -8.06 4.61 9.24
C TYR A 40 -7.31 3.51 9.98
N LYS A 41 -6.80 2.54 9.22
CA LYS A 41 -5.91 1.50 9.70
C LYS A 41 -4.56 1.66 9.03
N ARG A 42 -3.51 1.40 9.78
CA ARG A 42 -2.16 1.27 9.24
C ARG A 42 -1.75 -0.18 9.37
N CYS A 43 -1.40 -0.78 8.24
CA CYS A 43 -0.92 -2.14 8.20
C CYS A 43 0.44 -2.23 7.50
N GLY A 44 1.23 -3.20 7.93
CA GLY A 44 2.44 -3.62 7.25
C GLY A 44 2.16 -4.89 6.48
N LEU A 45 2.60 -4.93 5.23
CA LEU A 45 2.48 -6.11 4.38
C LEU A 45 3.87 -6.60 3.98
N CYS A 46 4.05 -7.91 4.02
CA CYS A 46 5.24 -8.57 3.51
C CYS A 46 4.83 -9.44 2.32
N PHE A 47 5.52 -9.26 1.21
CA PHE A 47 5.31 -10.00 -0.03
C PHE A 47 6.31 -11.14 -0.10
N ASP A 48 5.85 -12.37 0.17
CA ASP A 48 6.65 -13.59 0.04
C ASP A 48 6.23 -14.33 -1.23
N GLY A 49 7.18 -14.91 -1.96
CA GLY A 49 6.87 -15.74 -3.13
C GLY A 49 6.30 -14.96 -4.32
N LEU A 50 6.72 -13.70 -4.50
CA LEU A 50 6.39 -12.95 -5.70
C LEU A 50 6.98 -13.65 -6.93
N THR A 51 6.17 -13.76 -7.99
CA THR A 51 6.71 -14.03 -9.32
C THR A 51 7.53 -12.81 -9.76
N GLU A 52 8.50 -13.02 -10.64
CA GLU A 52 9.32 -11.95 -11.21
C GLU A 52 8.43 -10.84 -11.81
N GLY A 53 7.40 -11.22 -12.57
CA GLY A 53 6.45 -10.26 -13.14
C GLY A 53 5.60 -9.49 -12.12
N HIS A 54 5.35 -10.04 -10.93
CA HIS A 54 4.72 -9.27 -9.84
C HIS A 54 5.69 -8.29 -9.21
N ALA A 55 6.93 -8.73 -8.95
CA ALA A 55 7.98 -7.89 -8.39
C ALA A 55 8.28 -6.67 -9.29
N GLU A 56 8.41 -6.88 -10.61
CA GLU A 56 8.66 -5.78 -11.57
C GLU A 56 7.53 -4.76 -11.59
N LYS A 57 6.27 -5.21 -11.58
CA LYS A 57 5.12 -4.28 -11.57
C LYS A 57 5.06 -3.49 -10.27
N ILE A 58 5.24 -4.15 -9.12
CA ILE A 58 5.28 -3.47 -7.82
C ILE A 58 6.42 -2.46 -7.79
N GLN A 59 7.61 -2.82 -8.27
CA GLN A 59 8.74 -1.90 -8.35
C GLN A 59 8.42 -0.69 -9.24
N SER A 60 7.86 -0.92 -10.43
CA SER A 60 7.45 0.16 -11.34
C SER A 60 6.39 1.07 -10.72
N PHE A 61 5.46 0.54 -9.93
CA PHE A 61 4.51 1.36 -9.18
C PHE A 61 5.21 2.23 -8.14
N LEU A 62 6.10 1.64 -7.34
CA LEU A 62 6.83 2.34 -6.30
C LEU A 62 7.67 3.47 -6.89
N ASP A 63 8.37 3.22 -8.00
CA ASP A 63 9.20 4.22 -8.66
C ASP A 63 8.39 5.38 -9.25
N HIS A 64 7.14 5.14 -9.66
CA HIS A 64 6.30 6.15 -10.28
C HIS A 64 5.46 6.95 -9.27
N TYR A 65 4.98 6.31 -8.21
CA TYR A 65 3.97 6.88 -7.31
C TYR A 65 4.46 7.15 -5.90
N VAL A 66 5.58 6.55 -5.47
CA VAL A 66 6.14 6.80 -4.13
C VAL A 66 7.25 7.85 -4.24
N THR A 67 6.93 9.08 -3.88
CA THR A 67 7.94 10.10 -3.60
C THR A 67 8.79 9.62 -2.43
N ARG A 68 10.09 9.39 -2.68
CA ARG A 68 11.03 9.05 -1.59
C ARG A 68 10.93 10.16 -0.53
N PRO A 69 10.66 9.84 0.74
CA PRO A 69 10.76 10.84 1.79
C PRO A 69 12.19 11.37 1.78
N GLN A 70 12.36 12.68 1.59
CA GLN A 70 13.64 13.33 1.78
C GLN A 70 14.07 13.04 3.23
N ARG A 71 15.22 12.41 3.43
CA ARG A 71 15.80 12.32 4.78
C ARG A 71 16.03 13.76 5.24
N PRO A 72 15.54 14.18 6.43
CA PRO A 72 16.07 15.36 7.06
C PRO A 72 17.57 15.11 7.27
N LEU A 73 18.41 16.02 6.78
CA LEU A 73 19.84 16.08 7.06
C LEU A 73 20.09 16.27 8.56
#